data_AF-A0A7S4PJ62-F1
#
_entry.id   AF-A0A7S4PJ62-F1
#
_cell.length_a   1.000
_cell.length_b   1.000
_cell.length_c   1.000
_cell.angle_alpha   90.00
_cell.angle_beta   90.00
_cell.angle_gamma   90.00
#
_symmetry.space_group_name_H-M   'P 1'
#
loop_
_entity.id
_entity.type
_entity.pdbx_description
1 polymer ?
#
loop_
_entity_poly.entity_id
_entity_poly.type
_entity_poly.pdbx_seq_one_letter_code
_entity_poly.pdbx_strand_id
1 'polypeptide(L)'
;ACLWLATGLAMACRAERSMAVASLHEGPRRYRERLSRACSAACRLRSAIGGRRWVSQARMSRDLCEISELDQSQSNWKQPSIVLVQPYLDMNVGSVARVMMNFGLSDLRIVRPRCDPLSEPAMSNACAAVPILENAKIYDNVRDAIRDNDHVVACTARRRTLEDIPVIFPSQLRYLLSDVRAVRNFEEKHLVDTKHVMKLGLLFGAERSGLTNEEVAHAEYILNIPSFPGFGVLNLSHAVAIVGYELWQFREERARRPSYPQVQEQEQEQ
;
A
#
# COMPACT_ATOMS: atom_id res chain seq x y z
N ALA A 1 -9.36 23.26 38.48
CA ALA A 1 -9.45 21.97 37.77
C ALA A 1 -8.89 22.04 36.33
N CYS A 2 -9.17 23.06 35.53
CA CYS A 2 -8.65 23.13 34.14
C CYS A 2 -7.17 23.54 33.99
N LEU A 3 -6.56 24.25 34.95
CA LEU A 3 -5.13 24.57 34.88
C LEU A 3 -4.21 23.38 35.21
N TRP A 4 -4.69 22.40 35.99
CA TRP A 4 -3.94 21.18 36.33
C TRP A 4 -3.91 20.15 35.18
N LEU A 5 -4.94 20.14 34.31
CA LEU A 5 -5.02 19.28 33.13
C LEU A 5 -4.04 19.72 32.02
N ALA A 6 -3.84 21.02 31.84
CA ALA A 6 -2.92 21.57 30.84
C ALA A 6 -1.44 21.41 31.24
N THR A 7 -1.11 21.52 32.54
CA THR A 7 0.26 21.26 33.04
C THR A 7 0.63 19.78 32.99
N GLY A 8 -0.33 18.87 33.18
CA GLY A 8 -0.11 17.42 33.04
C GLY A 8 0.17 16.98 31.59
N LEU A 9 -0.57 17.51 30.61
CA LEU A 9 -0.35 17.28 29.18
C LEU A 9 1.01 17.84 28.70
N ALA A 10 1.40 19.02 29.20
CA ALA A 10 2.69 19.62 28.88
C ALA A 10 3.88 18.91 29.54
N MET A 11 3.70 18.27 30.71
CA MET A 11 4.73 17.42 31.34
C MET A 11 4.87 16.06 30.64
N ALA A 12 3.76 15.42 30.24
CA ALA A 12 3.81 14.17 29.48
C ALA A 12 4.48 14.34 28.10
N CYS A 13 4.19 15.43 27.40
CA CYS A 13 4.79 15.73 26.10
C CYS A 13 6.23 16.29 26.21
N ARG A 14 6.60 16.96 27.32
CA ARG A 14 8.01 17.29 27.62
C ARG A 14 8.84 16.05 27.98
N ALA A 15 8.25 15.06 28.66
CA ALA A 15 8.91 13.78 28.92
C ALA A 15 9.19 13.02 27.60
N GLU A 16 8.26 13.04 26.64
CA GLU A 16 8.46 12.49 25.28
C GLU A 16 9.59 13.19 24.52
N ARG A 17 9.65 14.53 24.57
CA ARG A 17 10.74 15.30 23.90
C ARG A 17 12.10 15.16 24.59
N SER A 18 12.16 15.05 25.92
CA SER A 18 13.42 14.79 26.63
C SER A 18 13.92 13.35 26.43
N MET A 19 13.01 12.37 26.24
CA MET A 19 13.36 10.98 25.96
C MET A 19 13.80 10.75 24.51
N ALA A 20 13.34 11.55 23.55
CA ALA A 20 13.81 11.51 22.16
C ALA A 20 15.27 11.97 21.99
N VAL A 21 15.78 12.82 22.89
CA VAL A 21 17.19 13.29 22.86
C VAL A 21 18.13 12.30 23.55
N ALA A 22 17.64 11.44 24.46
CA ALA A 22 18.43 10.44 25.16
C ALA A 22 18.61 9.10 24.39
N SER A 23 18.05 8.96 23.18
CA SER A 23 17.92 7.68 22.46
C SER A 23 19.06 7.32 21.51
N LEU A 24 20.10 8.14 21.39
CA LEU A 24 21.23 7.86 20.49
C LEU A 24 22.13 6.67 20.95
N HIS A 25 21.87 6.05 22.11
CA HIS A 25 22.74 5.01 22.66
C HIS A 25 22.07 3.70 23.12
N GLU A 26 20.76 3.50 22.96
CA GLU A 26 20.11 2.24 23.40
C GLU A 26 19.41 1.49 22.25
N GLY A 27 19.83 0.25 22.01
CA GLY A 27 19.36 -0.59 20.91
C GLY A 27 17.87 -0.99 20.95
N PRO A 28 17.33 -1.45 19.80
CA PRO A 28 15.88 -1.53 19.50
C PRO A 28 15.06 -2.44 20.44
N ARG A 29 15.67 -3.41 21.11
CA ARG A 29 14.98 -4.28 22.09
C ARG A 29 14.56 -3.54 23.36
N ARG A 30 15.40 -2.65 23.90
CA ARG A 30 15.09 -1.90 25.14
C ARG A 30 14.10 -0.77 24.90
N TYR A 31 14.08 -0.20 23.69
CA TYR A 31 13.06 0.73 23.23
C TYR A 31 11.67 0.06 23.15
N ARG A 32 11.58 -1.17 22.61
CA ARG A 32 10.35 -1.99 22.60
C ARG A 32 9.80 -2.29 24.00
N GLU A 33 10.65 -2.62 24.96
CA GLU A 33 10.22 -2.91 26.34
C GLU A 33 9.71 -1.66 27.08
N ARG A 34 10.33 -0.49 26.85
CA ARG A 34 9.86 0.77 27.47
C ARG A 34 8.58 1.31 26.83
N LEU A 35 8.43 1.19 25.51
CA LEU A 35 7.16 1.51 24.83
C LEU A 35 6.02 0.62 25.32
N SER A 36 6.27 -0.68 25.46
CA SER A 36 5.30 -1.64 26.03
C SER A 36 4.88 -1.23 27.45
N ARG A 37 5.84 -0.89 28.32
CA ARG A 37 5.56 -0.43 29.70
C ARG A 37 4.85 0.93 29.76
N ALA A 38 5.20 1.88 28.87
CA ALA A 38 4.52 3.17 28.76
C ALA A 38 3.07 3.01 28.26
N CYS A 39 2.84 2.08 27.32
CA CYS A 39 1.51 1.72 26.84
C CYS A 39 0.67 1.05 27.95
N SER A 40 1.27 0.17 28.76
CA SER A 40 0.61 -0.45 29.92
C SER A 40 0.32 0.52 31.07
N ALA A 41 1.15 1.55 31.29
CA ALA A 41 0.90 2.59 32.28
C ALA A 41 -0.20 3.56 31.82
N ALA A 42 -0.18 3.96 30.54
CA ALA A 42 -1.23 4.77 29.92
C ALA A 42 -2.58 4.03 29.88
N CYS A 43 -2.57 2.71 29.68
CA CYS A 43 -3.78 1.88 29.71
C CYS A 43 -4.39 1.79 31.12
N ARG A 44 -3.58 1.82 32.19
CA ARG A 44 -4.03 1.77 33.59
C ARG A 44 -4.55 3.11 34.13
N LEU A 45 -4.01 4.23 33.68
CA LEU A 45 -4.55 5.56 33.99
C LEU A 45 -5.85 5.87 33.23
N ARG A 46 -6.11 5.18 32.11
CA ARG A 46 -7.26 5.46 31.21
C ARG A 46 -8.50 4.63 31.46
N SER A 47 -8.42 3.52 32.20
CA SER A 47 -9.61 2.81 32.70
C SER A 47 -10.44 3.64 33.69
N ALA A 48 -9.90 4.75 34.21
CA ALA A 48 -10.62 5.70 35.06
C ALA A 48 -11.44 6.75 34.29
N ILE A 49 -11.23 6.93 32.97
CA ILE A 49 -11.89 7.97 32.16
C ILE A 49 -12.69 7.28 31.06
N GLY A 50 -13.95 6.93 31.36
CA GLY A 50 -14.82 6.07 30.55
C GLY A 50 -15.22 6.63 29.17
N GLY A 51 -14.34 6.52 28.18
CA GLY A 51 -14.63 6.82 26.77
C GLY A 51 -14.70 5.57 25.88
N ARG A 52 -15.90 5.03 25.64
CA ARG A 52 -16.14 3.81 24.84
C ARG A 52 -15.75 3.90 23.35
N ARG A 53 -15.40 5.09 22.84
CA ARG A 53 -15.12 5.32 21.41
C ARG A 53 -13.67 5.02 20.99
N TRP A 54 -12.74 4.90 21.95
CA TRP A 54 -11.29 4.77 21.68
C TRP A 54 -10.75 3.34 21.74
N VAL A 55 -11.53 2.40 22.29
CA VAL A 55 -11.09 1.00 22.50
C VAL A 55 -11.06 0.20 21.18
N SER A 56 -11.82 0.61 20.15
CA SER A 56 -11.85 -0.06 18.84
C SER A 56 -10.61 0.23 17.97
N GLN A 57 -10.14 1.49 17.93
CA GLN A 57 -8.98 1.89 17.11
C GLN A 57 -7.64 1.34 17.61
N ALA A 58 -7.47 1.19 18.94
CA ALA A 58 -6.24 0.67 19.54
C ALA A 58 -6.12 -0.86 19.46
N ARG A 59 -7.24 -1.60 19.34
CA ARG A 59 -7.23 -3.06 19.07
C ARG A 59 -6.87 -3.33 17.61
N MET A 60 -7.51 -2.63 16.67
CA MET A 60 -7.20 -2.75 15.24
C MET A 60 -5.71 -2.54 14.93
N SER A 61 -5.06 -1.54 15.56
CA SER A 61 -3.64 -1.25 15.30
C SER A 61 -2.65 -2.33 15.76
N ARG A 62 -2.98 -3.12 16.80
CA ARG A 62 -2.17 -4.30 17.19
C ARG A 62 -2.43 -5.49 16.28
N ASP A 63 -3.70 -5.75 15.98
CA ASP A 63 -4.11 -6.86 15.12
C ASP A 63 -3.56 -6.69 13.68
N LEU A 64 -3.40 -5.45 13.20
CA LEU A 64 -2.83 -5.15 11.88
C LEU A 64 -1.32 -5.40 11.79
N CYS A 65 -0.57 -5.16 12.87
CA CYS A 65 0.86 -5.47 12.93
C CYS A 65 1.05 -7.00 12.87
N GLU A 66 0.24 -7.75 13.63
CA GLU A 66 0.24 -9.22 13.61
C GLU A 66 -0.23 -9.80 12.26
N ILE A 67 -1.23 -9.23 11.59
CA ILE A 67 -1.65 -9.65 10.24
C ILE A 67 -0.53 -9.40 9.22
N SER A 68 0.17 -8.26 9.30
CA SER A 68 1.29 -7.98 8.40
C SER A 68 2.49 -8.90 8.61
N GLU A 69 2.72 -9.37 9.84
CA GLU A 69 3.83 -10.26 10.21
C GLU A 69 3.52 -11.74 9.89
N LEU A 70 2.26 -12.18 10.04
CA LEU A 70 1.83 -13.54 9.67
C LEU A 70 1.81 -13.74 8.15
N ASP A 71 1.40 -12.71 7.40
CA ASP A 71 1.23 -12.73 5.94
C ASP A 71 2.54 -12.79 5.14
N GLN A 72 3.59 -12.11 5.63
CA GLN A 72 4.92 -12.10 4.99
C GLN A 72 5.63 -13.45 5.11
N SER A 73 5.24 -14.30 6.07
CA SER A 73 5.92 -15.56 6.34
C SER A 73 5.53 -16.70 5.38
N GLN A 74 4.39 -16.59 4.69
CA GLN A 74 3.84 -17.67 3.83
C GLN A 74 3.62 -17.27 2.36
N SER A 75 3.66 -15.98 2.02
CA SER A 75 3.49 -15.52 0.64
C SER A 75 4.77 -14.85 0.11
N ASN A 76 5.32 -15.40 -0.96
CA ASN A 76 6.36 -14.73 -1.77
C ASN A 76 5.67 -13.58 -2.56
N TRP A 77 5.08 -12.60 -1.88
CA TRP A 77 4.33 -11.50 -2.48
C TRP A 77 5.02 -10.18 -2.16
N LYS A 78 5.54 -9.50 -3.19
CA LYS A 78 6.02 -8.13 -3.05
C LYS A 78 4.84 -7.18 -3.18
N GLN A 79 4.59 -6.39 -2.15
CA GLN A 79 3.54 -5.37 -2.13
C GLN A 79 3.68 -4.42 -3.33
N PRO A 80 2.62 -4.27 -4.16
CA PRO A 80 2.60 -3.29 -5.23
C PRO A 80 2.67 -1.87 -4.67
N SER A 81 3.41 -1.01 -5.36
CA SER A 81 3.50 0.41 -5.02
C SER A 81 2.35 1.17 -5.69
N ILE A 82 1.51 1.83 -4.88
CA ILE A 82 0.47 2.74 -5.37
C ILE A 82 1.08 4.13 -5.43
N VAL A 83 1.26 4.68 -6.63
CA VAL A 83 1.95 5.95 -6.86
C VAL A 83 0.94 7.00 -7.32
N LEU A 84 0.68 7.99 -6.47
CA LEU A 84 -0.19 9.12 -6.78
C LEU A 84 0.65 10.28 -7.32
N VAL A 85 0.40 10.69 -8.56
CA VAL A 85 1.15 11.75 -9.22
C VAL A 85 0.37 13.07 -9.17
N GLN A 86 0.94 14.04 -8.46
CA GLN A 86 0.38 15.37 -8.24
C GLN A 86 -1.09 15.38 -7.75
N PRO A 87 -1.45 14.59 -6.72
CA PRO A 87 -2.82 14.62 -6.19
C PRO A 87 -3.19 16.01 -5.71
N TYR A 88 -4.38 16.47 -6.07
CA TYR A 88 -4.86 17.83 -5.77
C TYR A 88 -5.87 17.86 -4.61
N LEU A 89 -6.67 16.81 -4.44
CA LEU A 89 -7.67 16.76 -3.37
C LEU A 89 -7.18 15.86 -2.24
N ASP A 90 -6.93 16.45 -1.09
CA ASP A 90 -6.53 15.77 0.14
C ASP A 90 -7.53 14.67 0.56
N MET A 91 -8.83 14.95 0.44
CA MET A 91 -9.90 13.97 0.64
C MET A 91 -9.75 12.72 -0.22
N ASN A 92 -9.25 12.84 -1.46
CA ASN A 92 -9.04 11.68 -2.32
C ASN A 92 -7.81 10.89 -1.88
N VAL A 93 -6.75 11.55 -1.42
CA VAL A 93 -5.56 10.87 -0.87
C VAL A 93 -5.98 10.02 0.35
N GLY A 94 -6.81 10.59 1.24
CA GLY A 94 -7.41 9.84 2.35
C GLY A 94 -8.27 8.65 1.91
N SER A 95 -9.16 8.87 0.92
CA SER A 95 -9.97 7.79 0.36
C SER A 95 -9.14 6.70 -0.31
N VAL A 96 -8.03 7.04 -0.97
CA VAL A 96 -7.07 6.08 -1.53
C VAL A 96 -6.45 5.24 -0.43
N ALA A 97 -5.95 5.85 0.65
CA ALA A 97 -5.39 5.10 1.78
C ALA A 97 -6.42 4.12 2.37
N ARG A 98 -7.68 4.55 2.54
CA ARG A 98 -8.76 3.67 2.98
C ARG A 98 -8.99 2.49 2.04
N VAL A 99 -9.03 2.75 0.74
CA VAL A 99 -9.17 1.71 -0.29
C VAL A 99 -7.99 0.75 -0.28
N MET A 100 -6.76 1.25 -0.16
CA MET A 100 -5.55 0.42 -0.06
C MET A 100 -5.66 -0.54 1.13
N MET A 101 -6.10 -0.06 2.29
CA MET A 101 -6.29 -0.88 3.47
C MET A 101 -7.34 -1.97 3.29
N ASN A 102 -8.43 -1.70 2.56
CA ASN A 102 -9.45 -2.72 2.26
C ASN A 102 -8.89 -3.92 1.48
N PHE A 103 -7.85 -3.69 0.67
CA PHE A 103 -7.22 -4.69 -0.18
C PHE A 103 -5.81 -5.07 0.28
N GLY A 104 -5.48 -4.84 1.55
CA GLY A 104 -4.19 -5.23 2.15
C GLY A 104 -2.97 -4.60 1.48
N LEU A 105 -3.13 -3.45 0.83
CA LEU A 105 -2.07 -2.66 0.21
C LEU A 105 -1.55 -1.62 1.20
N SER A 106 -0.23 -1.39 1.20
CA SER A 106 0.40 -0.48 2.17
C SER A 106 1.53 0.40 1.61
N ASP A 107 2.12 0.10 0.45
CA ASP A 107 3.19 0.92 -0.15
C ASP A 107 2.61 2.11 -0.94
N LEU A 108 2.19 3.15 -0.21
CA LEU A 108 1.72 4.41 -0.79
C LEU A 108 2.90 5.35 -1.09
N ARG A 109 2.95 5.87 -2.31
CA ARG A 109 3.94 6.84 -2.77
C ARG A 109 3.24 8.02 -3.40
N ILE A 110 3.75 9.21 -3.15
CA ILE A 110 3.15 10.45 -3.66
C ILE A 110 4.22 11.30 -4.30
N VAL A 111 4.03 11.60 -5.58
CA VAL A 111 4.95 12.43 -6.37
C VAL A 111 4.42 13.85 -6.43
N ARG A 112 5.19 14.83 -5.95
CA ARG A 112 4.86 16.27 -5.98
C ARG A 112 3.40 16.56 -5.55
N PRO A 113 3.01 16.21 -4.31
CA PRO A 113 1.65 16.47 -3.82
C PRO A 113 1.29 17.95 -3.98
N ARG A 114 0.09 18.23 -4.50
CA ARG A 114 -0.48 19.59 -4.60
C ARG A 114 -1.44 19.91 -3.45
N CYS A 115 -1.64 18.94 -2.56
CA CYS A 115 -2.38 19.02 -1.32
C CYS A 115 -1.52 18.55 -0.15
N ASP A 116 -2.00 18.70 1.08
CA ASP A 116 -1.38 18.10 2.25
C ASP A 116 -1.94 16.68 2.48
N PRO A 117 -1.14 15.60 2.32
CA PRO A 117 -1.58 14.23 2.55
C PRO A 117 -1.96 13.94 4.01
N LEU A 118 -1.54 14.78 4.95
CA LEU A 118 -1.82 14.67 6.38
C LEU A 118 -2.79 15.75 6.88
N SER A 119 -3.53 16.39 5.96
CA SER A 119 -4.58 17.32 6.34
C SER A 119 -5.69 16.62 7.14
N GLU A 120 -6.47 17.41 7.89
CA GLU A 120 -7.63 16.87 8.62
C GLU A 120 -8.62 16.15 7.67
N PRO A 121 -8.99 16.71 6.50
CA PRO A 121 -9.82 15.99 5.53
C PRO A 121 -9.21 14.67 5.02
N ALA A 122 -7.90 14.63 4.76
CA ALA A 122 -7.22 13.40 4.33
C ALA A 122 -7.27 12.33 5.45
N MET A 123 -6.90 12.70 6.67
CA MET A 123 -6.91 11.78 7.82
C MET A 123 -8.33 11.30 8.14
N SER A 124 -9.32 12.19 8.08
CA SER A 124 -10.74 11.88 8.30
C SER A 124 -11.25 10.85 7.28
N ASN A 125 -10.95 11.05 5.99
CA ASN A 125 -11.34 10.11 4.94
C ASN A 125 -10.59 8.77 5.00
N ALA A 126 -9.34 8.76 5.48
CA ALA A 126 -8.57 7.53 5.68
C ALA A 126 -9.14 6.65 6.81
N CYS A 127 -9.83 7.24 7.80
CA CYS A 127 -10.40 6.52 8.94
C CYS A 127 -9.35 5.69 9.70
N ALA A 128 -9.39 4.35 9.61
CA ALA A 128 -8.42 3.46 10.24
C ALA A 128 -7.11 3.31 9.43
N ALA A 129 -7.09 3.81 8.19
CA ALA A 129 -5.96 3.73 7.27
C ALA A 129 -4.97 4.89 7.40
N VAL A 130 -5.09 5.73 8.43
CA VAL A 130 -4.15 6.83 8.73
C VAL A 130 -2.68 6.36 8.70
N PRO A 131 -2.31 5.16 9.21
CA PRO A 131 -0.94 4.69 9.12
C PRO A 131 -0.39 4.57 7.69
N ILE A 132 -1.24 4.37 6.67
CA ILE A 132 -0.80 4.36 5.26
C ILE A 132 -0.38 5.77 4.82
N LEU A 133 -1.10 6.80 5.28
CA LEU A 133 -0.75 8.21 5.00
C LEU A 133 0.53 8.62 5.75
N GLU A 134 0.66 8.25 7.03
CA GLU A 134 1.84 8.57 7.84
C GLU A 134 3.12 7.92 7.31
N ASN A 135 3.00 6.71 6.74
CA ASN A 135 4.12 5.98 6.13
C ASN A 135 4.28 6.25 4.62
N ALA A 136 3.46 7.14 4.04
CA ALA A 136 3.53 7.45 2.62
C ALA A 136 4.87 8.08 2.27
N LYS A 137 5.51 7.60 1.20
CA LYS A 137 6.79 8.13 0.73
C LYS A 137 6.55 9.26 -0.27
N ILE A 138 7.12 10.43 0.01
CA ILE A 138 7.00 11.61 -0.86
C ILE A 138 8.22 11.70 -1.77
N TYR A 139 8.00 11.95 -3.07
CA TYR A 139 9.04 12.05 -4.09
C TYR A 139 8.88 13.31 -4.95
N ASP A 140 9.98 13.81 -5.50
CA ASP A 140 9.98 14.97 -6.40
C ASP A 140 9.67 14.60 -7.86
N ASN A 141 9.90 13.35 -8.27
CA ASN A 141 9.67 12.90 -9.63
C ASN A 141 9.24 11.43 -9.69
N VAL A 142 8.64 11.04 -10.82
CA VAL A 142 8.12 9.69 -11.03
C VAL A 142 9.25 8.66 -11.07
N ARG A 143 10.39 8.99 -11.69
CA ARG A 143 11.55 8.08 -11.83
C ARG A 143 12.04 7.57 -10.47
N ASP A 144 12.17 8.45 -9.48
CA ASP A 144 12.60 8.05 -8.13
C ASP A 144 11.54 7.24 -7.40
N ALA A 145 10.26 7.57 -7.64
CA ALA A 145 9.13 6.88 -7.02
C ALA A 145 8.91 5.46 -7.55
N ILE A 146 9.49 5.08 -8.69
CA ILE A 146 9.34 3.75 -9.30
C ILE A 146 10.65 2.95 -9.37
N ARG A 147 11.75 3.47 -8.81
CA ARG A 147 13.10 2.94 -9.05
C ARG A 147 13.31 1.49 -8.60
N ASP A 148 12.58 1.05 -7.58
CA ASP A 148 12.62 -0.32 -7.04
C ASP A 148 11.47 -1.21 -7.56
N ASN A 149 10.70 -0.74 -8.53
CA ASN A 149 9.65 -1.52 -9.18
C ASN A 149 10.21 -2.24 -10.42
N ASP A 150 9.94 -3.53 -10.53
CA ASP A 150 10.33 -4.38 -11.65
C ASP A 150 9.43 -4.16 -12.87
N HIS A 151 8.15 -3.85 -12.64
CA HIS A 151 7.19 -3.47 -13.68
C HIS A 151 6.47 -2.18 -13.33
N VAL A 152 6.26 -1.30 -14.32
CA VAL A 152 5.54 -0.03 -14.12
C VAL A 152 4.36 0.09 -15.07
N VAL A 153 3.19 0.41 -14.51
CA VAL A 153 1.92 0.49 -15.23
C VAL A 153 1.25 1.83 -14.97
N ALA A 154 0.83 2.52 -16.03
CA ALA A 154 0.15 3.81 -15.96
C ALA A 154 -1.37 3.67 -16.12
N CYS A 155 -2.13 4.04 -15.07
CA CYS A 155 -3.59 4.02 -15.11
C CYS A 155 -4.13 5.30 -15.77
N THR A 156 -4.72 5.19 -16.97
CA THR A 156 -5.33 6.32 -17.69
C THR A 156 -6.55 5.88 -18.47
N ALA A 157 -7.62 6.68 -18.40
CA ALA A 157 -8.83 6.50 -19.20
C ALA A 157 -8.71 7.03 -20.64
N ARG A 158 -7.70 7.88 -20.90
CA ARG A 158 -7.48 8.47 -22.24
C ARG A 158 -6.40 7.70 -22.97
N ARG A 159 -6.72 7.20 -24.17
CA ARG A 159 -5.71 6.85 -25.17
C ARG A 159 -5.02 8.14 -25.59
N ARG A 160 -3.78 8.31 -25.15
CA ARG A 160 -2.95 9.44 -25.57
C ARG A 160 -2.21 9.06 -26.84
N THR A 161 -1.56 10.03 -27.46
CA THR A 161 -0.75 9.91 -28.68
C THR A 161 0.47 8.99 -28.56
N LEU A 162 0.53 8.16 -27.51
CA LEU A 162 1.57 7.17 -27.24
C LEU A 162 1.07 5.82 -27.76
N GLU A 163 0.94 5.70 -29.08
CA GLU A 163 0.39 4.51 -29.75
C GLU A 163 1.24 3.25 -29.54
N ASP A 164 2.52 3.43 -29.19
CA ASP A 164 3.48 2.34 -29.02
C ASP A 164 3.39 1.61 -27.66
N ILE A 165 2.69 2.18 -26.66
CA ILE A 165 2.59 1.55 -25.34
C ILE A 165 1.40 0.57 -25.30
N PRO A 166 1.62 -0.72 -25.02
CA PRO A 166 0.55 -1.71 -24.97
C PRO A 166 -0.49 -1.38 -23.89
N VAL A 167 -1.77 -1.52 -24.24
CA VAL A 167 -2.89 -1.33 -23.33
C VAL A 167 -3.31 -2.66 -22.71
N ILE A 168 -3.45 -2.68 -21.39
CA ILE A 168 -3.96 -3.80 -20.61
C ILE A 168 -5.19 -3.39 -19.80
N PHE A 169 -5.98 -4.38 -19.40
CA PHE A 169 -7.14 -4.24 -18.53
C PHE A 169 -6.81 -4.70 -17.09
N PRO A 170 -7.57 -4.27 -16.07
CA PRO A 170 -7.32 -4.63 -14.68
C PRO A 170 -7.16 -6.14 -14.44
N SER A 171 -7.98 -6.97 -15.09
CA SER A 171 -7.91 -8.42 -14.99
C SER A 171 -6.60 -9.02 -15.53
N GLN A 172 -5.86 -8.29 -16.36
CA GLN A 172 -4.59 -8.72 -16.94
C GLN A 172 -3.38 -8.37 -16.07
N LEU A 173 -3.54 -7.57 -15.02
CA LEU A 173 -2.44 -7.24 -14.08
C LEU A 173 -1.79 -8.48 -13.47
N ARG A 174 -2.57 -9.56 -13.30
CA ARG A 174 -2.08 -10.85 -12.80
C ARG A 174 -0.90 -11.39 -13.59
N TYR A 175 -0.85 -11.14 -14.90
CA TYR A 175 0.24 -11.58 -15.77
C TYR A 175 1.57 -10.86 -15.48
N LEU A 176 1.54 -9.66 -14.90
CA LEU A 176 2.75 -8.92 -14.52
C LEU A 176 3.28 -9.33 -13.14
N LEU A 177 2.45 -10.02 -12.36
CA LEU A 177 2.76 -10.48 -10.99
C LEU A 177 3.13 -11.97 -10.94
N SER A 178 2.76 -12.72 -11.97
CA SER A 178 3.36 -14.01 -12.27
C SER A 178 4.59 -13.77 -13.13
N ASP A 179 5.67 -14.52 -12.90
CA ASP A 179 6.86 -14.50 -13.77
C ASP A 179 6.48 -15.04 -15.17
N VAL A 180 5.99 -14.16 -16.04
CA VAL A 180 5.50 -14.47 -17.39
C VAL A 180 6.64 -14.42 -18.42
N ARG A 181 7.82 -14.93 -18.06
CA ARG A 181 8.58 -15.66 -19.09
C ARG A 181 7.87 -16.97 -19.49
N ALA A 182 6.90 -17.44 -18.69
CA ALA A 182 6.14 -18.66 -18.94
C ALA A 182 4.92 -18.56 -19.89
N VAL A 183 4.44 -17.37 -20.29
CA VAL A 183 3.26 -17.26 -21.20
C VAL A 183 3.65 -16.85 -22.62
N ARG A 184 4.91 -16.48 -22.86
CA ARG A 184 5.40 -16.25 -24.23
C ARG A 184 5.72 -17.53 -25.00
N ASN A 185 5.89 -18.66 -24.30
CA ASN A 185 6.10 -19.97 -24.90
C ASN A 185 4.94 -20.89 -24.49
N PHE A 186 3.83 -20.85 -25.23
CA PHE A 186 2.71 -21.77 -25.03
C PHE A 186 3.08 -23.25 -25.34
N GLU A 187 4.28 -23.50 -25.86
CA GLU A 187 4.74 -24.82 -26.33
C GLU A 187 5.82 -25.48 -25.46
N GLU A 188 6.50 -24.75 -24.58
CA GLU A 188 7.59 -25.34 -23.78
C GLU A 188 7.27 -25.34 -22.28
N LYS A 189 6.97 -26.55 -21.79
CA LYS A 189 6.99 -26.93 -20.37
C LYS A 189 8.40 -26.74 -19.80
N HIS A 190 8.80 -25.51 -19.51
CA HIS A 190 9.91 -25.25 -18.62
C HIS A 190 9.36 -24.80 -17.27
N LEU A 191 9.62 -25.61 -16.25
CA LEU A 191 9.42 -25.27 -14.84
C LEU A 191 10.38 -24.11 -14.53
N VAL A 192 9.87 -22.89 -14.63
CA VAL A 192 10.65 -21.68 -14.30
C VAL A 192 10.80 -21.61 -12.79
N ASP A 193 12.05 -21.45 -12.35
CA ASP A 193 12.46 -21.28 -10.95
C ASP A 193 11.65 -20.12 -10.33
N THR A 194 10.67 -20.44 -9.47
CA THR A 194 9.63 -19.54 -8.92
C THR A 194 10.15 -18.47 -7.95
N LYS A 195 11.46 -18.16 -8.00
CA LYS A 195 12.15 -17.34 -7.00
C LYS A 195 12.03 -15.83 -7.22
N HIS A 196 11.74 -15.35 -8.44
CA HIS A 196 11.68 -13.92 -8.71
C HIS A 196 10.24 -13.40 -8.69
N VAL A 197 9.87 -12.83 -7.54
CA VAL A 197 8.63 -12.07 -7.42
C VAL A 197 8.91 -10.66 -7.88
N MET A 198 8.22 -10.25 -8.93
CA MET A 198 8.33 -8.90 -9.47
C MET A 198 7.51 -7.93 -8.63
N LYS A 199 8.08 -6.75 -8.36
CA LYS A 199 7.42 -5.65 -7.67
C LYS A 199 6.75 -4.73 -8.68
N LEU A 200 5.43 -4.66 -8.62
CA LEU A 200 4.62 -3.82 -9.52
C LEU A 200 4.52 -2.37 -9.00
N GLY A 201 4.69 -1.38 -9.86
CA GLY A 201 4.43 0.03 -9.60
C GLY A 201 3.24 0.52 -10.43
N LEU A 202 2.23 1.09 -9.77
CA LEU A 202 0.98 1.54 -10.39
C LEU A 202 0.88 3.06 -10.29
N LEU A 203 1.00 3.74 -11.42
CA LEU A 203 0.90 5.19 -11.52
C LEU A 203 -0.57 5.60 -11.68
N PHE A 204 -1.03 6.50 -10.81
CA PHE A 204 -2.32 7.15 -10.91
C PHE A 204 -2.12 8.66 -11.00
N GLY A 205 -2.77 9.28 -11.98
CA GLY A 205 -2.62 10.72 -12.21
C GLY A 205 -3.56 11.59 -11.38
N ALA A 206 -3.34 12.90 -11.47
CA ALA A 206 -4.16 13.91 -10.81
C ALA A 206 -5.62 13.86 -11.31
N GLU A 207 -6.56 14.23 -10.45
CA GLU A 207 -8.01 14.06 -10.66
C GLU A 207 -8.54 14.72 -11.92
N ARG A 208 -8.01 15.89 -12.28
CA ARG A 208 -8.52 16.72 -13.38
C ARG A 208 -7.81 16.44 -14.70
N SER A 209 -6.51 16.19 -14.65
CA SER A 209 -5.65 16.08 -15.83
C SER A 209 -5.23 14.64 -16.17
N GLY A 210 -5.38 13.72 -15.22
CA GLY A 210 -4.68 12.43 -15.25
C GLY A 210 -3.17 12.64 -15.22
N LEU A 211 -2.43 11.64 -15.70
CA LEU A 211 -0.96 11.69 -15.82
C LEU A 211 -0.54 12.72 -16.90
N THR A 212 0.73 12.96 -17.16
CA THR A 212 1.20 13.62 -18.39
C THR A 212 1.77 12.60 -19.38
N ASN A 213 2.07 12.99 -20.62
CA ASN A 213 2.72 12.06 -21.57
C ASN A 213 4.12 11.65 -21.05
N GLU A 214 4.84 12.58 -20.44
CA GLU A 214 6.15 12.32 -19.81
C GLU A 214 6.03 11.31 -18.67
N GLU A 215 4.98 11.42 -17.86
CA GLU A 215 4.73 10.48 -16.75
C GLU A 215 4.30 9.10 -17.25
N VAL A 216 3.51 9.03 -18.33
CA VAL A 216 3.12 7.76 -18.96
C VAL A 216 4.30 7.09 -19.66
N ALA A 217 5.26 7.85 -20.20
CA ALA A 217 6.45 7.32 -20.86
C ALA A 217 7.39 6.54 -19.91
N HIS A 218 7.18 6.62 -18.60
CA HIS A 218 7.87 5.78 -17.60
C HIS A 218 7.25 4.40 -17.42
N ALA A 219 6.07 4.13 -17.99
CA ALA A 219 5.37 2.86 -17.85
C ALA A 219 5.58 1.95 -19.06
N GLU A 220 5.65 0.64 -18.80
CA GLU A 220 5.66 -0.41 -19.83
C GLU A 220 4.26 -0.66 -20.41
N TYR A 221 3.23 -0.44 -19.60
CA TYR A 221 1.84 -0.70 -19.98
C TYR A 221 0.93 0.45 -19.57
N ILE A 222 -0.09 0.69 -20.39
CA ILE A 222 -1.23 1.53 -20.03
C ILE A 222 -2.33 0.63 -19.47
N LEU A 223 -2.74 0.86 -18.24
CA LEU A 223 -3.92 0.23 -17.67
C LEU A 223 -5.16 1.07 -17.95
N ASN A 224 -6.07 0.50 -18.73
CA ASN A 224 -7.35 1.09 -19.06
C ASN A 224 -8.46 0.38 -18.28
N ILE A 225 -9.18 1.11 -17.43
CA ILE A 225 -10.38 0.60 -16.76
C ILE A 225 -11.56 0.79 -17.70
N PRO A 226 -12.23 -0.28 -18.16
CA PRO A 226 -13.41 -0.15 -19.01
C PRO A 226 -14.50 0.63 -18.28
N SER A 227 -14.99 1.69 -18.93
CA SER A 227 -16.03 2.58 -18.40
C SER A 227 -16.98 2.98 -19.52
N PHE A 228 -18.16 3.50 -19.16
CA PHE A 228 -19.12 3.98 -20.14
C PHE A 228 -18.52 5.07 -21.05
N PRO A 229 -18.56 4.93 -22.40
CA PRO A 229 -17.91 5.88 -23.30
C PRO A 229 -18.38 7.33 -23.16
N GLY A 230 -19.63 7.55 -22.75
CA GLY A 230 -20.17 8.90 -22.54
C GLY A 230 -19.68 9.58 -21.25
N PHE A 231 -19.07 8.84 -20.32
CA PHE A 231 -18.55 9.39 -19.05
C PHE A 231 -17.44 8.50 -18.48
N GLY A 232 -16.29 8.47 -19.15
CA GLY A 232 -15.18 7.57 -18.80
C GLY A 232 -14.20 8.07 -17.75
N VAL A 233 -14.55 9.12 -16.99
CA VAL A 233 -13.65 9.70 -15.98
C VAL A 233 -14.02 9.14 -14.60
N LEU A 234 -13.12 8.35 -14.02
CA LEU A 234 -13.28 7.79 -12.69
C LEU A 234 -12.64 8.69 -11.64
N ASN A 235 -13.25 8.73 -10.43
CA ASN A 235 -12.59 9.29 -9.27
C ASN A 235 -11.31 8.49 -8.94
N LEU A 236 -10.27 9.18 -8.44
CA LEU A 236 -8.98 8.60 -8.12
C LEU A 236 -9.08 7.36 -7.20
N SER A 237 -9.80 7.45 -6.09
CA SER A 237 -9.94 6.31 -5.17
C SER A 237 -10.76 5.17 -5.77
N HIS A 238 -11.69 5.45 -6.68
CA HIS A 238 -12.44 4.40 -7.38
C HIS A 238 -11.57 3.63 -8.37
N ALA A 239 -10.71 4.34 -9.11
CA ALA A 239 -9.73 3.68 -9.99
C ALA A 239 -8.78 2.78 -9.18
N VAL A 240 -8.28 3.28 -8.05
CA VAL A 240 -7.46 2.48 -7.13
C VAL A 240 -8.26 1.30 -6.56
N ALA A 241 -9.56 1.45 -6.30
CA ALA A 241 -10.38 0.36 -5.75
C ALA A 241 -10.55 -0.80 -6.72
N ILE A 242 -10.79 -0.52 -8.00
CA ILE A 242 -10.92 -1.56 -9.03
C ILE A 242 -9.59 -2.31 -9.17
N VAL A 243 -8.49 -1.58 -9.24
CA VAL A 243 -7.14 -2.18 -9.33
C VAL A 243 -6.80 -2.98 -8.08
N GLY A 244 -7.04 -2.42 -6.89
CA GLY A 244 -6.79 -3.09 -5.61
C GLY A 244 -7.62 -4.37 -5.45
N TYR A 245 -8.88 -4.35 -5.89
CA TYR A 245 -9.73 -5.54 -5.90
C TYR A 245 -9.15 -6.66 -6.78
N GLU A 246 -8.73 -6.37 -8.01
CA GLU A 246 -8.14 -7.37 -8.92
C GLU A 246 -6.85 -7.97 -8.35
N LEU A 247 -6.01 -7.14 -7.72
CA LEU A 247 -4.79 -7.59 -7.05
C LEU A 247 -5.10 -8.52 -5.87
N TRP A 248 -6.07 -8.15 -5.03
CA TRP A 248 -6.48 -8.95 -3.88
C TRP A 248 -7.13 -10.27 -4.31
N GLN A 249 -7.99 -10.23 -5.33
CA GLN A 249 -8.60 -11.44 -5.89
C GLN A 249 -7.53 -12.41 -6.41
N PHE A 250 -6.55 -11.93 -7.16
CA PHE A 250 -5.44 -12.76 -7.64
C PHE A 250 -4.64 -13.37 -6.50
N ARG A 251 -4.40 -12.61 -5.43
CA ARG A 251 -3.71 -13.10 -4.24
C ARG A 251 -4.50 -14.21 -3.53
N GLU A 252 -5.80 -14.00 -3.31
CA GLU A 252 -6.70 -15.01 -2.73
C GLU A 252 -6.74 -16.30 -3.57
N GLU A 253 -6.78 -16.18 -4.90
CA GLU A 253 -6.72 -17.32 -5.81
C GLU A 253 -5.41 -18.10 -5.66
N ARG A 254 -4.26 -17.42 -5.53
CA ARG A 254 -2.97 -18.09 -5.29
C ARG A 254 -2.92 -18.79 -3.93
N ALA A 255 -3.45 -18.16 -2.89
CA ALA A 255 -3.49 -18.74 -1.54
C ALA A 255 -4.36 -20.00 -1.47
N ARG A 256 -5.42 -20.09 -2.28
CA ARG A 256 -6.35 -21.23 -2.30
C ARG A 256 -5.94 -22.37 -3.23
N ARG A 257 -4.88 -22.22 -4.06
CA ARG A 257 -4.42 -23.31 -4.93
C ARG A 257 -3.90 -24.47 -4.07
N PRO A 258 -4.45 -25.69 -4.18
CA PRO A 258 -3.92 -26.84 -3.46
C PRO A 258 -2.49 -27.09 -3.91
N SER A 259 -1.58 -27.32 -2.95
CA SER A 259 -0.26 -27.85 -3.25
C SER A 259 -0.46 -29.21 -3.91
N TYR A 260 -0.17 -29.33 -5.21
CA TYR A 260 -0.12 -30.64 -5.83
C TYR A 260 0.95 -31.47 -5.10
N PRO A 261 0.65 -32.70 -4.66
CA PRO A 261 1.70 -33.57 -4.14
C PRO A 261 2.74 -33.73 -5.25
N GLN A 262 4.01 -33.46 -4.91
CA GLN A 262 5.12 -33.75 -5.80
C GLN A 262 5.00 -35.22 -6.18
N VAL A 263 4.80 -35.49 -7.47
CA VAL A 263 4.89 -36.86 -7.99
C VAL A 263 6.31 -37.28 -7.66
N GLN A 264 6.46 -38.13 -6.64
CA GLN A 264 7.70 -38.85 -6.44
C GLN A 264 7.86 -39.69 -7.69
N GLU A 265 8.75 -39.27 -8.59
CA GLU A 265 9.30 -40.14 -9.61
C GLU A 265 9.93 -41.31 -8.84
N GLN A 266 9.14 -42.36 -8.63
CA GLN A 266 9.71 -43.65 -8.31
C GLN A 266 10.46 -44.06 -9.57
N GLU A 267 11.77 -43.79 -9.56
CA GLU A 267 12.73 -44.51 -10.36
C GLU A 267 12.43 -46.01 -10.14
N GLN A 268 11.69 -46.61 -11.07
CA GLN A 268 11.64 -48.06 -11.19
C GLN A 268 13.00 -48.48 -11.75
N GLU A 269 14.00 -48.52 -10.87
CA GLU A 269 15.17 -49.36 -11.06
C GLU A 269 14.71 -50.82 -11.03
N GLN A 270 14.81 -51.44 -12.22
CA GLN A 270 15.11 -52.87 -12.48
C GLN A 270 14.07 -53.93 -12.13
#